data_AF-A0AA42N4J1-F1
#
_entry.id   AF-A0AA42N4J1-F1
#
_cell.length_a   1.000
_cell.length_b   1.000
_cell.length_c   1.000
_cell.angle_alpha   90.00
_cell.angle_beta   90.00
_cell.angle_gamma   90.00
#
_symmetry.space_group_name_H-M   'P 1'
#
loop_
_entity.id
_entity.type
_entity.pdbx_description
1 polymer ?
#
loop_
_entity_poly.entity_id
_entity_poly.type
_entity_poly.pdbx_seq_one_letter_code
_entity_poly.pdbx_strand_id
1 'polypeptide(L)'
;MREAVRTQGEKTGVRWADALSSSVRPVITYWFMALYCATKTATVAAAVTGGTGWGVAILYAWTEADQALWAGVLNFWFLGRVFDRVRP
;
A
#
# COMPACT_ATOMS: atom_id res chain seq x y z
N MET A 1 20.18 -20.73 -8.62
CA MET A 1 19.30 -19.87 -7.80
C MET A 1 19.96 -18.55 -7.37
N ARG A 2 21.18 -18.55 -6.80
CA ARG A 2 21.89 -17.29 -6.42
C ARG A 2 22.07 -16.30 -7.59
N GLU A 3 22.34 -16.80 -8.80
CA GLU A 3 22.51 -15.96 -10.00
C GLU A 3 21.19 -15.39 -10.56
N ALA A 4 20.07 -16.13 -10.40
CA ALA A 4 18.74 -15.70 -10.83
C ALA A 4 18.15 -14.60 -9.91
N VAL A 5 18.55 -14.58 -8.64
CA VAL A 5 18.23 -13.48 -7.70
C VAL A 5 19.09 -12.24 -7.99
N ARG A 6 20.32 -12.43 -8.49
CA ARG A 6 21.24 -11.33 -8.81
C ARG A 6 20.77 -10.51 -10.01
N THR A 7 20.18 -11.17 -11.01
CA THR A 7 19.66 -10.53 -12.24
C THR A 7 18.37 -9.74 -12.03
N GLN A 8 17.57 -10.03 -10.99
CA GLN A 8 16.34 -9.25 -10.71
C GLN A 8 16.59 -7.80 -10.24
N GLY A 9 17.83 -7.47 -9.89
CA GLY A 9 18.25 -6.12 -9.49
C GLY A 9 19.21 -5.43 -10.46
N GLU A 10 19.62 -6.09 -11.55
CA GLU A 10 20.51 -5.49 -12.55
C GLU A 10 19.72 -4.47 -13.38
N LYS A 11 20.04 -3.19 -13.18
CA LYS A 11 19.61 -2.09 -14.05
C LYS A 11 19.91 -2.48 -15.49
N THR A 12 18.91 -2.40 -16.36
CA THR A 12 18.98 -2.82 -17.77
C THR A 12 20.02 -2.01 -18.58
N GLY A 13 20.61 -0.98 -17.98
CA GLY A 13 21.58 -0.07 -18.61
C GLY A 13 20.89 1.03 -19.42
N VAL A 14 19.57 0.90 -19.62
CA VAL A 14 18.73 1.83 -20.37
C VAL A 14 18.05 2.77 -19.38
N ARG A 15 18.60 3.99 -19.23
CA ARG A 15 18.16 5.00 -18.24
C ARG A 15 16.64 5.24 -18.20
N TRP A 16 15.97 5.21 -19.35
CA TRP A 16 14.51 5.43 -19.40
C TRP A 16 13.71 4.21 -18.93
N ALA A 17 14.16 3.00 -19.23
CA ALA A 17 13.50 1.76 -18.81
C ALA A 17 13.70 1.52 -17.31
N ASP A 18 14.87 1.85 -16.78
CA ASP A 18 15.16 1.75 -15.34
C ASP A 18 14.41 2.84 -14.53
N ALA A 19 14.27 4.06 -15.08
CA ALA A 19 13.45 5.11 -14.49
C ALA A 19 11.96 4.74 -14.49
N LEU A 20 11.46 4.17 -15.60
CA LEU A 20 10.08 3.69 -15.69
C LEU A 20 9.84 2.56 -14.69
N SER A 21 10.67 1.52 -14.70
CA SER A 21 10.56 0.37 -13.78
C SER A 21 10.63 0.77 -12.30
N SER A 22 11.53 1.69 -11.94
CA SER A 22 11.63 2.20 -10.56
C SER A 22 10.43 3.06 -10.15
N SER A 23 9.76 3.74 -11.09
CA SER A 23 8.57 4.54 -10.83
C SER A 23 7.26 3.74 -10.77
N VAL A 24 7.18 2.60 -11.48
CA VAL A 24 5.96 1.76 -11.51
C VAL A 24 5.57 1.31 -10.10
N ARG A 25 6.56 0.99 -9.26
CA ARG A 25 6.34 0.54 -7.87
C ARG A 25 5.62 1.60 -7.02
N PRO A 26 6.12 2.84 -6.86
CA PRO A 26 5.41 3.87 -6.13
C PRO A 26 4.09 4.29 -6.81
N VAL A 27 4.03 4.33 -8.15
CA VAL A 27 2.82 4.73 -8.88
C VAL A 27 1.66 3.78 -8.59
N ILE A 28 1.87 2.46 -8.67
CA ILE A 28 0.82 1.49 -8.38
C ILE A 28 0.37 1.60 -6.92
N THR A 29 1.31 1.77 -5.97
CA THR A 29 0.98 1.94 -4.55
C THR A 29 0.11 3.18 -4.31
N TYR A 30 0.46 4.32 -4.89
CA TYR A 30 -0.33 5.54 -4.73
C TYR A 30 -1.70 5.44 -5.39
N TRP A 31 -1.78 4.84 -6.58
CA TRP A 31 -3.07 4.58 -7.25
C TRP A 31 -3.97 3.68 -6.43
N PHE A 32 -3.44 2.58 -5.90
CA PHE A 32 -4.20 1.66 -5.08
C PHE A 32 -4.71 2.34 -3.80
N MET A 33 -3.86 3.15 -3.15
CA MET A 33 -4.24 3.94 -1.98
C MET A 33 -5.31 4.99 -2.31
N ALA A 34 -5.20 5.66 -3.46
CA ALA A 34 -6.18 6.66 -3.89
C ALA A 34 -7.56 6.02 -4.15
N LEU A 35 -7.59 4.88 -4.85
CA LEU A 35 -8.82 4.12 -5.06
C LEU A 35 -9.42 3.60 -3.75
N TYR A 36 -8.58 3.12 -2.84
CA TYR A 36 -9.00 2.71 -1.51
C TYR A 36 -9.63 3.87 -0.72
N CYS A 37 -8.99 5.05 -0.68
CA CYS A 37 -9.57 6.23 -0.05
C CYS A 37 -10.90 6.64 -0.70
N ALA A 38 -10.97 6.69 -2.04
CA ALA A 38 -12.17 7.06 -2.76
C ALA A 38 -13.35 6.12 -2.44
N THR A 39 -13.11 4.81 -2.44
CA THR A 39 -14.13 3.81 -2.09
C THR A 39 -14.58 3.95 -0.63
N LYS A 40 -13.67 4.12 0.33
CA LYS A 40 -14.05 4.32 1.74
C LYS A 40 -14.86 5.59 1.94
N THR A 41 -14.45 6.70 1.33
CA THR A 41 -15.20 7.96 1.38
C THR A 41 -16.59 7.79 0.77
N ALA A 42 -16.72 7.12 -0.38
CA ALA A 42 -18.00 6.85 -1.00
C ALA A 42 -18.92 5.98 -0.13
N THR A 43 -18.38 4.93 0.50
CA THR A 43 -19.15 4.05 1.41
C THR A 43 -19.69 4.83 2.62
N VAL A 44 -18.86 5.66 3.25
CA VAL A 44 -19.30 6.49 4.38
C VAL A 44 -20.32 7.53 3.92
N ALA A 45 -20.08 8.21 2.79
CA ALA A 45 -21.00 9.21 2.24
C ALA A 45 -22.37 8.60 1.90
N ALA A 46 -22.40 7.39 1.32
CA ALA A 46 -23.64 6.68 1.03
C ALA A 46 -24.39 6.31 2.31
N ALA A 47 -23.70 5.80 3.34
CA ALA A 47 -24.31 5.45 4.62
C ALA A 47 -24.92 6.67 5.32
N VAL A 48 -24.21 7.80 5.34
CA VAL A 48 -24.69 9.05 5.94
C VAL A 48 -25.87 9.62 5.16
N THR A 49 -25.82 9.60 3.82
CA THR A 49 -26.94 10.03 2.98
C THR A 49 -28.18 9.15 3.19
N GLY A 50 -27.99 7.87 3.49
CA GLY A 50 -29.05 6.94 3.89
C GLY A 50 -29.60 7.14 5.31
N GLY A 51 -29.17 8.18 6.03
CA GLY A 51 -29.65 8.49 7.39
C GLY A 51 -28.85 7.83 8.51
N THR A 52 -27.75 7.13 8.21
CA THR A 52 -26.87 6.55 9.23
C THR A 52 -26.05 7.65 9.90
N GLY A 53 -26.03 7.68 11.23
CA GLY A 53 -25.16 8.60 11.96
C GLY A 53 -23.67 8.34 11.66
N TRP A 54 -22.86 9.41 11.60
CA TRP A 54 -21.44 9.36 11.27
C TRP A 54 -20.64 8.32 12.08
N GLY A 55 -20.90 8.21 13.39
CA GLY A 55 -20.21 7.25 14.24
C GLY A 55 -20.46 5.80 13.80
N VAL A 56 -21.71 5.45 13.48
CA VAL A 56 -22.08 4.10 13.01
C VAL A 56 -21.55 3.85 11.60
N ALA A 57 -21.63 4.85 10.72
CA ALA A 57 -21.12 4.76 9.35
C ALA A 57 -19.61 4.49 9.31
N ILE A 58 -18.82 5.15 10.16
CA ILE A 58 -17.37 4.93 10.26
C ILE A 58 -17.06 3.55 10.83
N LEU A 59 -17.76 3.14 11.90
CA LEU A 59 -17.57 1.80 12.48
C LEU A 59 -17.89 0.70 11.47
N TYR A 60 -18.94 0.87 10.67
CA TYR A 60 -19.28 -0.07 9.60
C TYR A 60 -18.27 -0.05 8.45
N ALA A 61 -17.77 1.12 8.08
CA ALA A 61 -16.77 1.26 7.02
C ALA A 61 -15.40 0.69 7.42
N TRP A 62 -15.11 0.56 8.71
CA TRP A 62 -13.89 -0.02 9.24
C TRP A 62 -14.02 -1.54 9.46
N THR A 63 -13.38 -2.30 8.58
CA THR A 63 -13.50 -3.76 8.50
C THR A 63 -12.21 -4.46 8.94
N GLU A 64 -12.29 -5.78 9.15
CA GLU A 64 -11.12 -6.61 9.42
C GLU A 64 -10.09 -6.58 8.29
N ALA A 65 -10.54 -6.44 7.03
CA ALA A 65 -9.65 -6.28 5.88
C ALA A 65 -8.81 -5.00 5.96
N ASP A 66 -9.39 -3.91 6.47
CA ASP A 66 -8.66 -2.64 6.67
C ASP A 66 -7.64 -2.76 7.79
N GLN A 67 -8.02 -3.44 8.88
CA GLN A 67 -7.10 -3.74 9.98
C GLN A 67 -5.91 -4.56 9.50
N ALA A 68 -6.16 -5.61 8.70
CA ALA A 68 -5.09 -6.43 8.13
C ALA A 68 -4.20 -5.64 7.18
N LEU A 69 -4.78 -4.77 6.34
CA LEU A 69 -4.03 -3.90 5.44
C LEU A 69 -3.12 -2.93 6.22
N TRP A 70 -3.65 -2.26 7.24
CA TRP A 70 -2.88 -1.35 8.09
C TRP A 70 -1.83 -2.09 8.93
N ALA A 71 -2.15 -3.25 9.47
CA ALA A 71 -1.19 -4.11 10.17
C ALA A 71 -0.06 -4.53 9.24
N GLY A 72 -0.36 -4.86 7.98
CA GLY A 72 0.64 -5.16 6.94
C GLY A 72 1.55 -3.97 6.64
N VAL A 73 0.99 -2.75 6.51
CA VAL A 73 1.77 -1.52 6.28
C VAL A 73 2.67 -1.21 7.48
N LEU A 74 2.12 -1.28 8.70
CA LEU A 74 2.88 -1.07 9.93
C LEU A 74 3.99 -2.13 10.08
N ASN A 75 3.69 -3.39 9.80
CA ASN A 75 4.68 -4.46 9.81
C ASN A 75 5.77 -4.21 8.75
N PHE A 76 5.43 -3.81 7.53
CA PHE A 76 6.43 -3.45 6.52
C PHE A 76 7.37 -2.33 7.01
N TRP A 77 6.80 -1.23 7.49
CA TRP A 77 7.56 -0.07 7.97
C TRP A 77 8.39 -0.39 9.21
N PHE A 78 7.85 -1.20 10.12
CA PHE A 78 8.49 -1.48 11.40
C PHE A 78 9.44 -2.66 11.39
N LEU A 79 9.18 -3.67 10.56
CA LEU A 79 10.03 -4.84 10.41
C LEU A 79 11.20 -4.56 9.46
N GLY A 80 10.99 -3.81 8.38
CA GLY A 80 12.06 -3.40 7.45
C GLY A 80 13.18 -2.61 8.15
N ARG A 81 12.81 -1.65 8.99
CA ARG A 81 13.76 -0.85 9.79
C ARG A 81 14.48 -1.64 10.89
N VAL A 82 13.90 -2.74 11.38
CA VAL A 82 14.57 -3.65 12.34
C VAL A 82 15.65 -4.44 11.62
N PHE A 83 15.38 -4.98 10.42
CA PHE A 83 16.37 -5.71 9.63
C PHE A 83 17.49 -4.81 9.08
N ASP A 84 17.19 -3.57 8.71
CA ASP A 84 18.22 -2.62 8.27
C ASP A 84 19.19 -2.22 9.39
N ARG A 85 18.77 -2.31 10.66
CA ARG A 85 19.60 -2.03 11.83
C ARG A 85 20.47 -3.22 12.27
N VAL A 86 20.20 -4.43 11.76
CA VAL A 86 20.92 -5.67 12.12
C VAL A 86 21.89 -6.10 11.00
N ARG A 87 22.19 -5.24 10.03
CA ARG A 87 23.31 -5.50 9.10
C ARG A 87 24.64 -5.25 9.84
N PRO A 88 25.52 -6.25 9.98
CA PRO A 88 26.89 -6.05 10.45
C PRO A 88 27.75 -5.29 9.42
#